data_AF-A0A8D8CWT4-F1
#
_entry.id   AF-A0A8D8CWT4-F1
#
_cell.length_a   1.000
_cell.length_b   1.000
_cell.length_c   1.000
_cell.angle_alpha   90.00
_cell.angle_beta   90.00
_cell.angle_gamma   90.00
#
_symmetry.space_group_name_H-M   'P 1'
#
loop_
_entity.id
_entity.type
_entity.pdbx_description
1 polymer ?
#
loop_
_entity_poly.entity_id
_entity_poly.type
_entity_poly.pdbx_seq_one_letter_code
_entity_poly.pdbx_strand_id
1 'polypeptide(L)'
;GLQTWLAIIAMHPVLGSSPMLVTFLSDKTPDHLFRMRVAFEKQVDEFSRLRTDVDLPLEDQEKLAASRDRLRKVLHSLHRLRKIFDEQAFRLEQQARDMAEVDLILQGLEVREVFGEKTFDEMSNSAQAVSKQSERYVQLQRNAINERIHVLMELLAAHNELCDRVEKGIFAEYQKALSKSLNISKIKMKSVIRGSGPDNVSTLAQREVAQCGEADALGRRCAFALHCVRSESSLAEKYLQSLPAILLAYASEESQYHSKVTDIEYVRSNRWKYFINLSFAADVEDLASVSN
;
A
#
# COMPACT_ATOMS: atom_id res chain seq x y z
N GLY A 1 2.28 4.82 -9.10
CA GLY A 1 2.24 3.55 -9.84
C GLY A 1 3.63 3.01 -10.09
N LEU A 2 4.19 3.22 -11.29
CA LEU A 2 5.51 2.68 -11.65
C LEU A 2 6.66 3.19 -10.76
N GLN A 3 6.74 4.49 -10.50
CA GLN A 3 7.78 5.06 -9.64
C GLN A 3 7.73 4.49 -8.22
N THR A 4 6.52 4.34 -7.67
CA THR A 4 6.25 3.72 -6.36
C THR A 4 6.77 2.28 -6.32
N TRP A 5 6.45 1.50 -7.35
CA TRP A 5 6.88 0.11 -7.48
C TRP A 5 8.40 -0.02 -7.61
N LEU A 6 9.03 0.82 -8.44
CA LEU A 6 10.48 0.88 -8.59
C LEU A 6 11.18 1.26 -7.28
N ALA A 7 10.63 2.19 -6.51
CA ALA A 7 11.16 2.57 -5.21
C ALA A 7 11.10 1.40 -4.22
N ILE A 8 9.97 0.68 -4.14
CA ILE A 8 9.83 -0.51 -3.28
C ILE A 8 10.88 -1.57 -3.65
N ILE A 9 11.03 -1.87 -4.94
CA ILE A 9 11.98 -2.87 -5.42
C ILE A 9 13.44 -2.45 -5.16
N ALA A 10 13.78 -1.19 -5.39
CA ALA A 10 15.12 -0.66 -5.15
C ALA A 10 15.50 -0.68 -3.65
N MET A 11 14.54 -0.51 -2.75
CA MET A 11 14.76 -0.59 -1.30
C MET A 11 14.76 -2.01 -0.75
N HIS A 12 14.34 -3.00 -1.55
CA HIS A 12 14.29 -4.39 -1.12
C HIS A 12 15.71 -4.96 -0.93
N PRO A 13 16.04 -5.59 0.23
CA PRO A 13 17.41 -6.03 0.52
C PRO A 13 18.00 -6.96 -0.55
N VAL A 14 17.19 -7.89 -1.06
CA VAL A 14 17.61 -8.81 -2.13
C VAL A 14 17.46 -8.18 -3.52
N LEU A 15 16.25 -7.81 -3.94
CA LEU A 15 15.99 -7.30 -5.29
C LEU A 15 16.73 -6.01 -5.62
N GLY A 16 16.88 -5.09 -4.67
CA GLY A 16 17.58 -3.82 -4.86
C GLY A 16 19.05 -3.98 -5.24
N SER A 17 19.68 -5.09 -4.81
CA SER A 17 21.06 -5.44 -5.14
C SER A 17 21.17 -6.38 -6.34
N SER A 18 20.05 -6.76 -6.96
CA SER A 18 20.03 -7.70 -8.09
C SER A 18 20.75 -7.10 -9.30
N PRO A 19 21.71 -7.82 -9.91
CA PRO A 19 22.35 -7.39 -11.15
C PRO A 19 21.35 -7.11 -12.27
N MET A 20 20.22 -7.83 -12.29
CA MET A 20 19.14 -7.62 -13.25
C MET A 20 18.49 -6.25 -13.09
N LEU A 21 18.18 -5.84 -11.86
CA LEU A 21 17.60 -4.53 -11.58
C LEU A 21 18.59 -3.40 -11.86
N VAL A 22 19.84 -3.56 -11.42
CA VAL A 22 20.90 -2.57 -11.65
C VAL A 22 21.12 -2.33 -13.14
N THR A 23 21.16 -3.42 -13.92
CA THR A 23 21.26 -3.34 -15.40
C THR A 23 20.03 -2.65 -15.98
N PHE A 24 18.82 -3.05 -15.57
CA PHE A 24 17.57 -2.44 -16.05
C PHE A 24 17.52 -0.92 -15.83
N LEU A 25 18.01 -0.45 -14.68
CA LEU A 25 17.97 0.98 -14.32
C LEU A 25 19.13 1.81 -14.88
N SER A 26 20.28 1.18 -15.13
CA SER A 26 21.52 1.90 -15.46
C SER A 26 21.91 1.83 -16.93
N ASP A 27 21.44 0.80 -17.65
CA ASP A 27 21.83 0.53 -19.02
C ASP A 27 21.11 1.48 -19.99
N LYS A 28 21.90 2.31 -20.69
CA LYS A 28 21.39 3.29 -21.65
C LYS A 28 21.53 2.83 -23.09
N THR A 29 21.97 1.60 -23.34
CA THR A 29 22.15 1.13 -24.72
C THR A 29 20.82 0.78 -25.38
N PRO A 30 20.69 1.01 -26.70
CA PRO A 30 19.45 0.75 -27.42
C PRO A 30 19.07 -0.75 -27.45
N ASP A 31 20.03 -1.64 -27.25
CA ASP A 31 19.88 -3.10 -27.23
C ASP A 31 19.77 -3.71 -25.82
N HIS A 32 19.64 -2.90 -24.76
CA HIS A 32 19.69 -3.36 -23.36
C HIS A 32 18.72 -4.53 -23.06
N LEU A 33 17.50 -4.51 -23.59
CA LEU A 33 16.52 -5.59 -23.42
C LEU A 33 17.01 -6.93 -23.98
N PHE A 34 17.66 -6.90 -25.14
CA PHE A 34 18.23 -8.10 -25.76
C PHE A 34 19.39 -8.63 -24.93
N ARG A 35 20.30 -7.74 -24.50
CA ARG A 35 21.44 -8.14 -23.66
C ARG A 35 20.99 -8.69 -22.31
N MET A 36 20.02 -8.06 -21.66
CA MET A 36 19.43 -8.55 -20.42
C MET A 36 18.84 -9.94 -20.62
N ARG A 37 18.07 -10.15 -21.69
CA ARG A 37 17.52 -11.48 -22.01
C ARG A 37 18.65 -12.50 -22.14
N VAL A 38 19.66 -12.24 -22.97
CA VAL A 38 20.78 -13.17 -23.18
C VAL A 38 21.56 -13.43 -21.89
N ALA A 39 21.79 -12.41 -21.07
CA ALA A 39 22.56 -12.52 -19.83
C ALA A 39 21.84 -13.34 -18.76
N PHE A 40 20.51 -13.25 -18.67
CA PHE A 40 19.73 -13.87 -17.60
C PHE A 40 18.89 -15.09 -18.06
N GLU A 41 18.83 -15.41 -19.35
CA GLU A 41 18.07 -16.56 -19.89
C GLU A 41 18.50 -17.90 -19.28
N LYS A 42 19.79 -18.07 -19.00
CA LYS A 42 20.36 -19.31 -18.44
C LYS A 42 20.55 -19.24 -16.92
N GLN A 43 19.94 -18.27 -16.25
CA GLN A 43 20.09 -18.17 -14.81
C GLN A 43 19.46 -19.39 -14.15
N VAL A 44 20.32 -20.17 -13.50
CA VAL A 44 19.91 -21.36 -12.76
C VAL A 44 19.00 -20.95 -11.60
N ASP A 45 17.89 -21.66 -11.46
CA ASP A 45 16.89 -21.52 -10.40
C ASP A 45 17.55 -21.48 -9.01
N GLU A 46 17.03 -20.64 -8.13
CA GLU A 46 17.51 -20.47 -6.76
C GLU A 46 17.42 -21.80 -5.99
N PHE A 47 16.40 -22.61 -6.24
CA PHE A 47 16.26 -23.93 -5.65
C PHE A 47 17.33 -24.92 -6.10
N SER A 48 17.90 -24.74 -7.29
CA SER A 48 19.01 -25.57 -7.79
C SER A 48 20.35 -25.21 -7.15
N ARG A 49 20.45 -24.05 -6.48
CA ARG A 49 21.64 -23.61 -5.74
C ARG A 49 21.63 -24.06 -4.28
N LEU A 50 20.55 -24.70 -3.81
CA LEU A 50 20.46 -25.25 -2.46
C LEU A 50 21.44 -26.40 -2.30
N ARG A 51 22.56 -26.15 -1.62
CA ARG A 51 23.54 -27.20 -1.30
C ARG A 51 22.90 -28.22 -0.35
N THR A 52 23.25 -29.50 -0.49
CA THR A 52 22.68 -30.60 0.32
C THR A 52 23.25 -30.69 1.74
N ASP A 53 24.38 -30.04 2.00
CA ASP A 53 25.10 -30.04 3.28
C ASP A 53 24.65 -28.93 4.25
N VAL A 54 23.78 -28.01 3.81
CA VAL A 54 23.29 -26.92 4.64
C VAL A 54 22.05 -27.35 5.41
N ASP A 55 22.05 -27.23 6.73
CA ASP A 55 20.85 -27.39 7.52
C ASP A 55 19.94 -26.18 7.35
N LEU A 56 18.71 -26.45 6.88
CA LEU A 56 17.70 -25.41 6.68
C LEU A 56 16.86 -25.26 7.95
N PRO A 57 16.46 -24.04 8.33
CA PRO A 57 15.64 -23.80 9.51
C PRO A 57 14.30 -24.53 9.41
N LEU A 58 13.93 -25.20 10.51
CA LEU A 58 12.58 -25.70 10.70
C LEU A 58 11.68 -24.53 11.07
N GLU A 59 10.86 -24.11 10.12
CA GLU A 59 9.92 -23.02 10.32
C GLU A 59 8.59 -23.54 10.90
N ASP A 60 8.09 -22.82 11.91
CA ASP A 60 6.81 -23.10 12.55
C ASP A 60 5.67 -22.62 11.64
N GLN A 61 5.01 -23.57 10.99
CA GLN A 61 3.96 -23.31 10.00
C GLN A 61 2.74 -22.62 10.61
N GLU A 62 2.38 -22.92 11.85
CA GLU A 62 1.27 -22.27 12.54
C GLU A 62 1.60 -20.80 12.81
N LYS A 63 2.83 -20.51 13.25
CA LYS A 63 3.29 -19.13 13.43
C LYS A 63 3.34 -18.35 12.11
N LEU A 64 3.76 -18.97 11.01
CA LEU A 64 3.76 -18.34 9.69
C LEU A 64 2.35 -18.05 9.19
N ALA A 65 1.43 -19.03 9.33
CA ALA A 65 0.02 -18.83 8.99
C ALA A 65 -0.59 -17.69 9.81
N ALA A 66 -0.31 -17.65 11.12
CA ALA A 66 -0.77 -16.58 11.99
C ALA A 66 -0.17 -15.21 11.63
N SER A 67 1.12 -15.13 11.28
CA SER A 67 1.76 -13.88 10.82
C SER A 67 1.12 -13.37 9.53
N ARG A 68 0.94 -14.25 8.54
CA ARG A 68 0.25 -13.94 7.29
C ARG A 68 -1.17 -13.40 7.54
N ASP A 69 -1.94 -14.07 8.39
CA ASP A 69 -3.30 -13.63 8.71
C ASP A 69 -3.33 -12.27 9.42
N ARG A 70 -2.36 -11.97 10.28
CA ARG A 70 -2.21 -10.64 10.86
C ARG A 70 -1.93 -9.59 9.78
N LEU A 71 -0.98 -9.84 8.87
CA LEU A 71 -0.63 -8.92 7.79
C LEU A 71 -1.78 -8.68 6.81
N ARG A 72 -2.59 -9.71 6.49
CA ARG A 72 -3.83 -9.55 5.71
C ARG A 72 -4.85 -8.66 6.40
N LYS A 73 -5.04 -8.82 7.72
CA LYS A 73 -5.94 -7.97 8.50
C LYS A 73 -5.45 -6.51 8.50
N VAL A 74 -4.14 -6.30 8.61
CA VAL A 74 -3.55 -4.96 8.49
C VAL A 74 -3.80 -4.37 7.10
N LEU A 75 -3.60 -5.14 6.02
CA LEU A 75 -3.90 -4.70 4.66
C LEU A 75 -5.37 -4.25 4.53
N HIS A 76 -6.31 -5.02 5.06
CA HIS A 76 -7.73 -4.65 5.06
C HIS A 76 -8.00 -3.35 5.84
N SER A 77 -7.36 -3.17 7.00
CA SER A 77 -7.43 -1.92 7.76
C SER A 77 -6.86 -0.73 6.99
N LEU A 78 -5.75 -0.91 6.27
CA LEU A 78 -5.17 0.15 5.44
C LEU A 78 -6.06 0.51 4.26
N HIS A 79 -6.74 -0.45 3.62
CA HIS A 79 -7.76 -0.15 2.60
C HIS A 79 -8.88 0.72 3.16
N ARG A 80 -9.39 0.39 4.35
CA ARG A 80 -10.44 1.17 5.02
C ARG A 80 -9.95 2.57 5.37
N LEU A 81 -8.74 2.68 5.93
CA LEU A 81 -8.13 3.96 6.28
C LEU A 81 -7.94 4.85 5.06
N ARG A 82 -7.36 4.29 3.98
CA ARG A 82 -7.17 5.02 2.73
C ARG A 82 -8.51 5.50 2.16
N LYS A 83 -9.55 4.66 2.18
CA LYS A 83 -10.89 5.06 1.73
C LYS A 83 -11.40 6.29 2.50
N ILE A 84 -11.22 6.33 3.82
CA ILE A 84 -11.61 7.50 4.63
C ILE A 84 -10.84 8.75 4.21
N PHE A 85 -9.52 8.65 3.99
CA PHE A 85 -8.71 9.78 3.54
C PHE A 85 -9.06 10.26 2.13
N ASP A 86 -9.32 9.34 1.21
CA ASP A 86 -9.78 9.68 -0.15
C ASP A 86 -11.15 10.38 -0.11
N GLU A 87 -12.08 9.91 0.73
CA GLU A 87 -13.38 10.55 0.93
C GLU A 87 -13.27 11.94 1.59
N GLN A 88 -12.36 12.12 2.54
CA GLN A 88 -12.08 13.43 3.14
C GLN A 88 -11.51 14.41 2.10
N ALA A 89 -10.52 13.98 1.34
CA ALA A 89 -9.92 14.77 0.27
C ALA A 89 -10.97 15.17 -0.78
N PHE A 90 -11.87 14.24 -1.15
CA PHE A 90 -12.96 14.51 -2.07
C PHE A 90 -13.93 15.58 -1.54
N ARG A 91 -14.34 15.50 -0.26
CA ARG A 91 -15.21 16.51 0.36
C ARG A 91 -14.57 17.90 0.38
N LEU A 92 -13.28 17.97 0.69
CA LEU A 92 -12.53 19.22 0.72
C LEU A 92 -12.36 19.83 -0.68
N GLU A 93 -12.18 19.00 -1.69
CA GLU A 93 -12.14 19.44 -3.09
C GLU A 93 -13.49 20.03 -3.52
N GLN A 94 -14.60 19.40 -3.12
CA GLN A 94 -15.93 19.96 -3.38
C GLN A 94 -16.13 21.29 -2.64
N GLN A 95 -15.77 21.36 -1.36
CA GLN A 95 -15.83 22.61 -0.59
C GLN A 95 -15.00 23.74 -1.24
N ALA A 96 -13.83 23.41 -1.81
CA ALA A 96 -13.01 24.39 -2.52
C ALA A 96 -13.71 24.95 -3.76
N ARG A 97 -14.42 24.10 -4.52
CA ARG A 97 -15.22 24.50 -5.69
C ARG A 97 -16.40 25.38 -5.29
N ASP A 98 -17.12 24.98 -4.25
CA ASP A 98 -18.26 25.75 -3.74
C ASP A 98 -17.79 27.15 -3.28
N MET A 99 -16.63 27.25 -2.61
CA MET A 99 -16.07 28.55 -2.24
C MET A 99 -15.59 29.40 -3.43
N ALA A 100 -15.09 28.76 -4.50
CA ALA A 100 -14.76 29.48 -5.74
C ALA A 100 -16.02 29.98 -6.46
N GLU A 101 -17.13 29.25 -6.38
CA GLU A 101 -18.43 29.70 -6.90
C GLU A 101 -18.98 30.88 -6.10
N VAL A 102 -18.86 30.86 -4.76
CA VAL A 102 -19.18 32.02 -3.92
C VAL A 102 -18.38 33.25 -4.33
N ASP A 103 -17.08 33.11 -4.56
CA ASP A 103 -16.22 34.19 -5.07
C ASP A 103 -16.76 34.75 -6.40
N LEU A 104 -17.06 33.87 -7.36
CA LEU A 104 -17.59 34.24 -8.67
C LEU A 104 -18.91 35.01 -8.58
N ILE A 105 -19.85 34.56 -7.74
CA ILE A 105 -21.15 35.21 -7.54
C ILE A 105 -20.95 36.61 -6.95
N LEU A 106 -20.13 36.74 -5.90
CA LEU A 106 -19.89 38.02 -5.23
C LEU A 106 -19.19 39.05 -6.12
N GLN A 107 -18.36 38.58 -7.05
CA GLN A 107 -17.68 39.40 -8.05
C GLN A 107 -18.54 39.64 -9.31
N GLY A 108 -19.70 39.00 -9.41
CA GLY A 108 -20.61 39.09 -10.55
C GLY A 108 -21.22 40.49 -10.69
N LEU A 109 -21.40 40.93 -11.94
CA LEU A 109 -21.96 42.24 -12.27
C LEU A 109 -23.33 42.46 -11.61
N GLU A 110 -24.20 41.45 -11.64
CA GLU A 110 -25.55 41.52 -11.06
C GLU A 110 -25.53 41.88 -9.56
N VAL A 111 -24.58 41.32 -8.82
CA VAL A 111 -24.44 41.58 -7.38
C VAL A 111 -23.77 42.95 -7.15
N ARG A 112 -22.75 43.28 -7.94
CA ARG A 112 -22.03 44.55 -7.84
C ARG A 112 -22.86 45.77 -8.20
N GLU A 113 -23.76 45.66 -9.19
CA GLU A 113 -24.68 46.73 -9.58
C GLU A 113 -25.67 47.07 -8.47
N VAL A 114 -26.14 46.07 -7.72
CA VAL A 114 -27.14 46.25 -6.65
C VAL A 114 -26.49 46.77 -5.36
N PHE A 115 -25.35 46.21 -4.97
CA PHE A 115 -24.77 46.46 -3.64
C PHE A 115 -23.54 47.37 -3.66
N GLY A 116 -23.00 47.70 -4.84
CA GLY A 116 -21.78 48.49 -5.02
C GLY A 116 -20.54 47.63 -5.32
N GLU A 117 -19.66 48.16 -6.17
CA GLU A 117 -18.47 47.49 -6.73
C GLU A 117 -17.58 46.78 -5.69
N LYS A 118 -17.40 47.38 -4.51
CA LYS A 118 -16.42 46.93 -3.50
C LYS A 118 -17.04 46.26 -2.28
N THR A 119 -18.36 46.17 -2.23
CA THR A 119 -19.09 45.80 -1.02
C THR A 119 -18.74 44.38 -0.54
N PHE A 120 -18.47 43.47 -1.47
CA PHE A 120 -18.16 42.07 -1.15
C PHE A 120 -16.71 41.67 -1.43
N ASP A 121 -15.81 42.61 -1.76
CA ASP A 121 -14.42 42.30 -2.14
C ASP A 121 -13.70 41.49 -1.06
N GLU A 122 -13.93 41.81 0.22
CA GLU A 122 -13.29 41.09 1.33
C GLU A 122 -13.84 39.66 1.49
N MET A 123 -15.14 39.48 1.28
CA MET A 123 -15.79 38.18 1.32
C MET A 123 -15.30 37.31 0.16
N SER A 124 -15.26 37.87 -1.04
CA SER A 124 -14.69 37.27 -2.24
C SER A 124 -13.22 36.87 -2.02
N ASN A 125 -12.38 37.79 -1.51
CA ASN A 125 -10.99 37.50 -1.18
C ASN A 125 -10.85 36.35 -0.16
N SER A 126 -11.70 36.32 0.88
CA SER A 126 -11.70 35.24 1.87
C SER A 126 -12.15 33.91 1.27
N ALA A 127 -13.15 33.92 0.39
CA ALA A 127 -13.67 32.75 -0.29
C ALA A 127 -12.60 32.15 -1.21
N GLN A 128 -11.93 33.01 -1.98
CA GLN A 128 -10.80 32.63 -2.82
C GLN A 128 -9.62 32.08 -2.00
N ALA A 129 -9.32 32.70 -0.85
CA ALA A 129 -8.25 32.25 0.04
C ALA A 129 -8.52 30.87 0.64
N VAL A 130 -9.75 30.62 1.11
CA VAL A 130 -10.18 29.30 1.61
C VAL A 130 -10.11 28.27 0.48
N SER A 131 -10.65 28.58 -0.70
CA SER A 131 -10.64 27.69 -1.87
C SER A 131 -9.20 27.24 -2.21
N LYS A 132 -8.28 28.19 -2.38
CA LYS A 132 -6.85 27.90 -2.65
C LYS A 132 -6.19 27.08 -1.54
N GLN A 133 -6.50 27.39 -0.28
CA GLN A 133 -5.93 26.67 0.86
C GLN A 133 -6.44 25.22 0.95
N SER A 134 -7.72 24.99 0.63
CA SER A 134 -8.32 23.66 0.53
C SER A 134 -7.71 22.84 -0.60
N GLU A 135 -7.56 23.40 -1.80
CA GLU A 135 -6.91 22.72 -2.94
C GLU A 135 -5.48 22.29 -2.60
N ARG A 136 -4.70 23.21 -2.00
CA ARG A 136 -3.33 22.92 -1.56
C ARG A 136 -3.29 21.78 -0.55
N TYR A 137 -4.19 21.81 0.44
CA TYR A 137 -4.26 20.77 1.46
C TYR A 137 -4.65 19.41 0.87
N VAL A 138 -5.62 19.36 -0.05
CA VAL A 138 -5.99 18.15 -0.78
C VAL A 138 -4.79 17.56 -1.53
N GLN A 139 -4.00 18.40 -2.20
CA GLN A 139 -2.82 17.94 -2.93
C GLN A 139 -1.72 17.41 -2.00
N LEU A 140 -1.50 18.07 -0.86
CA LEU A 140 -0.57 17.60 0.17
C LEU A 140 -1.02 16.26 0.75
N GLN A 141 -2.31 16.11 1.06
CA GLN A 141 -2.90 14.87 1.56
C GLN A 141 -2.73 13.71 0.57
N ARG A 142 -3.01 13.96 -0.72
CA ARG A 142 -2.81 12.95 -1.77
C ARG A 142 -1.35 12.49 -1.86
N ASN A 143 -0.41 13.42 -1.92
CA ASN A 143 1.01 13.10 -2.18
C ASN A 143 1.75 12.62 -0.92
N ALA A 144 1.58 13.32 0.21
CA ALA A 144 2.35 13.05 1.42
C ALA A 144 1.79 11.91 2.27
N ILE A 145 0.51 11.53 2.08
CA ILE A 145 -0.17 10.55 2.93
C ILE A 145 -0.73 9.40 2.10
N ASN A 146 -1.59 9.66 1.10
CA ASN A 146 -2.23 8.57 0.35
C ASN A 146 -1.23 7.74 -0.45
N GLU A 147 -0.23 8.36 -1.08
CA GLU A 147 0.84 7.61 -1.78
C GLU A 147 1.64 6.71 -0.84
N ARG A 148 1.97 7.19 0.37
CA ARG A 148 2.75 6.42 1.34
C ARG A 148 1.95 5.26 1.94
N ILE A 149 0.66 5.45 2.17
CA ILE A 149 -0.24 4.34 2.57
C ILE A 149 -0.38 3.34 1.43
N HIS A 150 -0.48 3.83 0.19
CA HIS A 150 -0.56 2.97 -0.98
C HIS A 150 0.70 2.10 -1.14
N VAL A 151 1.90 2.63 -0.89
CA VAL A 151 3.15 1.84 -0.82
C VAL A 151 3.02 0.66 0.14
N LEU A 152 2.53 0.90 1.36
CA LEU A 152 2.36 -0.16 2.36
C LEU A 152 1.32 -1.19 1.92
N MET A 153 0.26 -0.75 1.24
CA MET A 153 -0.76 -1.64 0.70
C MET A 153 -0.19 -2.55 -0.41
N GLU A 154 0.56 -1.99 -1.36
CA GLU A 154 1.19 -2.75 -2.45
C GLU A 154 2.19 -3.78 -1.90
N LEU A 155 3.00 -3.39 -0.92
CA LEU A 155 3.92 -4.30 -0.24
C LEU A 155 3.19 -5.48 0.41
N LEU A 156 2.11 -5.22 1.15
CA LEU A 156 1.33 -6.26 1.82
C LEU A 156 0.56 -7.14 0.85
N ALA A 157 0.07 -6.58 -0.27
CA ALA A 157 -0.55 -7.34 -1.34
C ALA A 157 0.47 -8.31 -1.98
N ALA A 158 1.65 -7.81 -2.34
CA ALA A 158 2.74 -8.63 -2.87
C ALA A 158 3.18 -9.73 -1.90
N HIS A 159 3.25 -9.42 -0.60
CA HIS A 159 3.53 -10.41 0.44
C HIS A 159 2.46 -11.50 0.51
N ASN A 160 1.18 -11.11 0.45
CA ASN A 160 0.07 -12.07 0.45
C ASN A 160 0.11 -12.99 -0.78
N GLU A 161 0.37 -12.43 -1.96
CA GLU A 161 0.54 -13.21 -3.19
C GLU A 161 1.73 -14.17 -3.12
N LEU A 162 2.86 -13.74 -2.55
CA LEU A 162 4.02 -14.61 -2.31
C LEU A 162 3.62 -15.81 -1.43
N CYS A 163 2.95 -15.54 -0.30
CA CYS A 163 2.53 -16.60 0.61
C CYS A 163 1.60 -17.59 -0.09
N ASP A 164 0.64 -17.09 -0.87
CA ASP A 164 -0.29 -17.91 -1.64
C ASP A 164 0.45 -18.79 -2.68
N ARG A 165 1.46 -18.25 -3.38
CA ARG A 165 2.27 -19.03 -4.33
C ARG A 165 3.06 -20.13 -3.64
N VAL A 166 3.66 -19.85 -2.49
CA VAL A 166 4.44 -20.85 -1.73
C VAL A 166 3.53 -21.96 -1.20
N GLU A 167 2.36 -21.60 -0.66
CA GLU A 167 1.40 -22.55 -0.12
C GLU A 167 0.79 -23.45 -1.20
N LYS A 168 0.32 -22.86 -2.31
CA LYS A 168 -0.34 -23.58 -3.42
C LYS A 168 0.65 -24.32 -4.32
N GLY A 169 1.91 -23.89 -4.36
CA GLY A 169 2.98 -24.51 -5.14
C GLY A 169 3.79 -25.50 -4.32
N ILE A 170 4.96 -25.06 -3.86
CA ILE A 170 6.00 -25.91 -3.24
C ILE A 170 5.47 -26.67 -2.03
N PHE A 171 4.69 -26.02 -1.17
CA PHE A 171 4.18 -26.67 0.04
C PHE A 171 3.18 -27.78 -0.29
N ALA A 172 2.22 -27.51 -1.19
CA ALA A 172 1.25 -28.52 -1.65
C ALA A 172 1.95 -29.71 -2.35
N GLU A 173 2.97 -29.46 -3.16
CA GLU A 173 3.78 -30.49 -3.80
C GLU A 173 4.53 -31.36 -2.78
N TYR A 174 5.15 -30.73 -1.78
CA TYR A 174 5.83 -31.43 -0.70
C TYR A 174 4.86 -32.33 0.10
N GLN A 175 3.69 -31.82 0.49
CA GLN A 175 2.67 -32.61 1.20
C GLN A 175 2.17 -33.79 0.37
N LYS A 176 2.01 -33.61 -0.94
CA LYS A 176 1.66 -34.68 -1.88
C LYS A 176 2.76 -35.74 -1.97
N ALA A 177 4.04 -35.34 -2.01
CA ALA A 177 5.16 -36.27 -2.04
C ALA A 177 5.28 -37.09 -0.75
N LEU A 178 5.11 -36.45 0.42
CA LEU A 178 5.06 -37.11 1.72
C LEU A 178 3.94 -38.16 1.78
N SER A 179 2.74 -37.78 1.35
CA SER A 179 1.57 -38.67 1.34
C SER A 179 1.79 -39.90 0.44
N LYS A 180 2.41 -39.71 -0.72
CA LYS A 180 2.79 -40.81 -1.63
C LYS A 180 3.82 -41.74 -0.98
N SER A 181 4.86 -41.20 -0.36
CA SER A 181 5.89 -42.00 0.32
C SER A 181 5.26 -42.86 1.44
N LEU A 182 4.42 -42.25 2.29
CA LEU A 182 3.72 -42.94 3.36
C LEU A 182 2.80 -44.07 2.82
N ASN A 183 2.11 -43.83 1.70
CA ASN A 183 1.24 -44.82 1.08
C ASN A 183 2.04 -46.00 0.50
N ILE A 184 3.18 -45.77 -0.14
CA ILE A 184 4.07 -46.84 -0.63
C ILE A 184 4.56 -47.69 0.55
N SER A 185 5.01 -47.05 1.63
CA SER A 185 5.49 -47.74 2.83
C SER A 185 4.39 -48.62 3.46
N LYS A 186 3.15 -48.10 3.54
CA LYS A 186 1.97 -48.88 3.97
C LYS A 186 1.67 -50.08 3.07
N ILE A 187 1.74 -49.91 1.74
CA ILE A 187 1.49 -50.99 0.77
C ILE A 187 2.55 -52.08 0.90
N LYS A 188 3.82 -51.70 0.99
CA LYS A 188 4.95 -52.61 1.21
C LYS A 188 4.76 -53.42 2.49
N MET A 189 4.46 -52.77 3.61
CA MET A 189 4.22 -53.45 4.89
C MET A 189 3.08 -54.46 4.79
N LYS A 190 1.96 -54.09 4.15
CA LYS A 190 0.84 -55.03 3.90
C LYS A 190 1.23 -56.20 3.00
N SER A 191 2.07 -55.95 2.00
CA SER A 191 2.56 -56.98 1.06
C SER A 191 3.45 -58.01 1.76
N VAL A 192 4.32 -57.55 2.66
CA VAL A 192 5.16 -58.42 3.52
C VAL A 192 4.30 -59.28 4.44
N ILE A 193 3.31 -58.68 5.12
CA ILE A 193 2.41 -59.42 6.04
C ILE A 193 1.58 -60.47 5.30
N ARG A 194 1.17 -60.20 4.04
CA ARG A 194 0.40 -61.15 3.22
C ARG A 194 1.25 -62.26 2.58
N GLY A 195 2.56 -62.29 2.81
CA GLY A 195 3.45 -63.28 2.20
C GLY A 195 3.56 -63.13 0.68
N SER A 196 3.49 -61.89 0.16
CA SER A 196 3.70 -61.63 -1.27
C SER A 196 5.12 -62.04 -1.69
N GLY A 197 5.28 -62.48 -2.94
CA GLY A 197 6.57 -62.93 -3.47
C GLY A 197 7.70 -61.91 -3.29
N PRO A 198 8.95 -62.36 -3.09
CA PRO A 198 10.11 -61.50 -2.79
C PRO A 198 10.36 -60.44 -3.87
N ASP A 199 10.04 -60.74 -5.14
CA ASP A 199 10.19 -59.80 -6.25
C ASP A 199 9.24 -58.60 -6.12
N ASN A 200 8.01 -58.80 -5.65
CA ASN A 200 7.05 -57.72 -5.42
C ASN A 200 7.47 -56.84 -4.24
N VAL A 201 8.06 -57.42 -3.19
CA VAL A 201 8.56 -56.65 -2.04
C VAL A 201 9.81 -55.84 -2.41
N SER A 202 10.71 -56.41 -3.23
CA SER A 202 11.93 -55.73 -3.69
C SER A 202 11.65 -54.54 -4.62
N THR A 203 10.70 -54.69 -5.55
CA THR A 203 10.26 -53.59 -6.43
C THR A 203 9.58 -52.46 -5.65
N LEU A 204 8.77 -52.79 -4.63
CA LEU A 204 8.20 -51.80 -3.71
C LEU A 204 9.27 -51.08 -2.88
N ALA A 205 10.33 -51.78 -2.46
CA ALA A 205 11.45 -51.17 -1.73
C ALA A 205 12.25 -50.19 -2.60
N GLN A 206 12.54 -50.53 -3.85
CA GLN A 206 13.21 -49.62 -4.78
C GLN A 206 12.36 -48.37 -5.06
N ARG A 207 11.04 -48.55 -5.22
CA ARG A 207 10.11 -47.43 -5.41
C ARG A 207 10.01 -46.54 -4.18
N GLU A 208 10.05 -47.12 -2.98
CA GLU A 208 10.08 -46.39 -1.71
C GLU A 208 11.33 -45.51 -1.60
N VAL A 209 12.52 -46.05 -1.88
CA VAL A 209 13.79 -45.29 -1.84
C VAL A 209 13.77 -44.12 -2.82
N ALA A 210 13.32 -44.35 -4.05
CA ALA A 210 13.22 -43.27 -5.05
C ALA A 210 12.23 -42.17 -4.60
N GLN A 211 11.08 -42.56 -4.04
CA GLN A 211 10.06 -41.61 -3.59
C GLN A 211 10.50 -40.83 -2.34
N CYS A 212 11.26 -41.45 -1.44
CA CYS A 212 11.87 -40.75 -0.30
C CYS A 212 12.87 -39.70 -0.78
N GLY A 213 13.73 -40.02 -1.75
CA GLY A 213 14.68 -39.05 -2.32
C GLY A 213 13.99 -37.83 -2.96
N GLU A 214 12.87 -38.04 -3.67
CA GLU A 214 12.05 -36.95 -4.22
C GLU A 214 11.41 -36.10 -3.10
N ALA A 215 10.87 -36.74 -2.06
CA ALA A 215 10.26 -36.06 -0.92
C ALA A 215 11.28 -35.24 -0.13
N ASP A 216 12.51 -35.74 0.04
CA ASP A 216 13.60 -35.02 0.71
C ASP A 216 14.03 -33.78 -0.09
N ALA A 217 14.17 -33.92 -1.43
CA ALA A 217 14.50 -32.80 -2.30
C ALA A 217 13.41 -31.70 -2.25
N LEU A 218 12.13 -32.09 -2.28
CA LEU A 218 11.01 -31.16 -2.12
C LEU A 218 10.94 -30.57 -0.71
N GLY A 219 11.27 -31.37 0.32
CA GLY A 219 11.31 -30.92 1.71
C GLY A 219 12.33 -29.80 1.93
N ARG A 220 13.51 -29.91 1.32
CA ARG A 220 14.52 -28.84 1.35
C ARG A 220 14.03 -27.57 0.64
N ARG A 221 13.43 -27.68 -0.54
CA ARG A 221 12.86 -26.53 -1.26
C ARG A 221 11.77 -25.86 -0.45
N CYS A 222 10.92 -26.66 0.18
CA CYS A 222 9.85 -26.20 1.07
C CYS A 222 10.41 -25.46 2.29
N ALA A 223 11.41 -26.03 2.97
CA ALA A 223 12.06 -25.38 4.12
C ALA A 223 12.68 -24.03 3.74
N PHE A 224 13.38 -23.97 2.60
CA PHE A 224 13.92 -22.71 2.08
C PHE A 224 12.82 -21.69 1.77
N ALA A 225 11.75 -22.10 1.07
CA ALA A 225 10.65 -21.22 0.72
C ALA A 225 9.93 -20.67 1.96
N LEU A 226 9.71 -21.49 2.99
CA LEU A 226 9.12 -21.06 4.26
C LEU A 226 10.02 -20.07 5.00
N HIS A 227 11.34 -20.27 4.94
CA HIS A 227 12.29 -19.33 5.50
C HIS A 227 12.25 -17.97 4.78
N CYS A 228 12.13 -17.97 3.45
CA CYS A 228 11.93 -16.76 2.67
C CYS A 228 10.62 -16.08 3.08
N VAL A 229 9.51 -16.82 3.19
CA VAL A 229 8.22 -16.28 3.66
C VAL A 229 8.37 -15.61 5.03
N ARG A 230 9.05 -16.25 5.99
CA ARG A 230 9.30 -15.64 7.32
C ARG A 230 10.07 -14.33 7.20
N SER A 231 11.11 -14.32 6.38
CA SER A 231 11.99 -13.16 6.20
C SER A 231 11.23 -12.00 5.53
N GLU A 232 10.39 -12.32 4.56
CA GLU A 232 9.49 -11.36 3.90
C GLU A 232 8.39 -10.85 4.83
N SER A 233 7.81 -11.69 5.69
CA SER A 233 6.88 -11.24 6.74
C SER A 233 7.57 -10.24 7.69
N SER A 234 8.80 -10.54 8.13
CA SER A 234 9.56 -9.63 8.99
C SER A 234 9.89 -8.32 8.27
N LEU A 235 10.20 -8.37 6.97
CA LEU A 235 10.44 -7.19 6.16
C LEU A 235 9.17 -6.32 6.05
N ALA A 236 8.02 -6.95 5.78
CA ALA A 236 6.73 -6.25 5.75
C ALA A 236 6.41 -5.57 7.10
N GLU A 237 6.63 -6.26 8.22
CA GLU A 237 6.46 -5.71 9.57
C GLU A 237 7.37 -4.50 9.84
N LYS A 238 8.61 -4.51 9.32
CA LYS A 238 9.53 -3.36 9.42
C LYS A 238 9.03 -2.16 8.62
N TYR A 239 8.57 -2.35 7.40
CA TYR A 239 7.99 -1.26 6.60
C TYR A 239 6.74 -0.69 7.26
N LEU A 240 5.90 -1.52 7.89
CA LEU A 240 4.73 -1.07 8.64
C LEU A 240 5.06 -0.13 9.81
N GLN A 241 6.29 -0.15 10.32
CA GLN A 241 6.74 0.82 11.34
C GLN A 241 6.75 2.27 10.83
N SER A 242 6.61 2.51 9.52
CA SER A 242 6.43 3.86 8.99
C SER A 242 5.00 4.40 9.17
N LEU A 243 4.01 3.56 9.49
CA LEU A 243 2.61 3.97 9.60
C LEU A 243 2.39 5.07 10.66
N PRO A 244 2.94 5.00 11.88
CA PRO A 244 2.79 6.08 12.86
C PRO A 244 3.32 7.42 12.36
N ALA A 245 4.44 7.43 11.62
CA ALA A 245 5.00 8.65 11.04
C ALA A 245 4.12 9.22 9.92
N ILE A 246 3.44 8.37 9.15
CA ILE A 246 2.45 8.81 8.14
C ILE A 246 1.24 9.44 8.83
N LEU A 247 0.72 8.80 9.89
CA LEU A 247 -0.43 9.30 10.65
C LEU A 247 -0.12 10.60 11.40
N LEU A 248 1.10 10.74 11.93
CA LEU A 248 1.56 11.99 12.54
C LEU A 248 1.64 13.11 11.51
N ALA A 249 2.17 12.84 10.31
CA ALA A 249 2.18 13.80 9.21
C ALA A 249 0.75 14.23 8.85
N TYR A 250 -0.18 13.27 8.73
CA TYR A 250 -1.60 13.55 8.52
C TYR A 250 -2.17 14.51 9.59
N ALA A 251 -2.00 14.19 10.87
CA ALA A 251 -2.52 15.03 11.95
C ALA A 251 -1.89 16.44 11.97
N SER A 252 -0.60 16.54 11.64
CA SER A 252 0.09 17.84 11.57
C SER A 252 -0.39 18.70 10.42
N GLU A 253 -0.60 18.11 9.23
CA GLU A 253 -1.11 18.82 8.07
C GLU A 253 -2.58 19.23 8.28
N GLU A 254 -3.38 18.36 8.90
CA GLU A 254 -4.78 18.66 9.27
C GLU A 254 -4.85 19.82 10.26
N SER A 255 -4.03 19.81 11.31
CA SER A 255 -3.95 20.91 12.27
C SER A 255 -3.51 22.22 11.63
N GLN A 256 -2.50 22.19 10.75
CA GLN A 256 -2.03 23.38 10.05
C GLN A 256 -3.10 23.93 9.09
N TYR A 257 -3.82 23.06 8.39
CA TYR A 257 -4.91 23.46 7.51
C TYR A 257 -6.02 24.15 8.31
N HIS A 258 -6.49 23.54 9.41
CA HIS A 258 -7.53 24.12 10.23
C HIS A 258 -7.13 25.46 10.83
N SER A 259 -5.89 25.60 11.34
CA SER A 259 -5.39 26.89 11.82
C SER A 259 -5.49 27.98 10.75
N LYS A 260 -5.03 27.71 9.53
CA LYS A 260 -5.06 28.68 8.43
C LYS A 260 -6.48 29.05 8.01
N VAL A 261 -7.38 28.08 7.91
CA VAL A 261 -8.79 28.34 7.56
C VAL A 261 -9.47 29.14 8.66
N THR A 262 -9.25 28.80 9.93
CA THR A 262 -9.80 29.56 11.06
C THR A 262 -9.32 31.01 11.07
N ASP A 263 -8.06 31.28 10.75
CA ASP A 263 -7.55 32.65 10.64
C ASP A 263 -8.29 33.44 9.54
N ILE A 264 -8.51 32.80 8.38
CA ILE A 264 -9.26 33.42 7.26
C ILE A 264 -10.71 33.68 7.68
N GLU A 265 -11.38 32.71 8.31
CA GLU A 265 -12.77 32.83 8.73
C GLU A 265 -12.96 33.83 9.89
N TYR A 266 -12.00 33.94 10.79
CA TYR A 266 -12.01 34.90 11.88
C TYR A 266 -11.95 36.33 11.36
N VAL A 267 -11.04 36.61 10.42
CA VAL A 267 -10.95 37.91 9.73
C VAL A 267 -12.27 38.22 9.02
N ARG A 268 -12.82 37.24 8.30
CA ARG A 268 -14.11 37.36 7.60
C ARG A 268 -15.25 37.71 8.56
N SER A 269 -15.37 36.99 9.68
CA SER A 269 -16.46 37.17 10.66
C SER A 269 -16.41 38.54 11.35
N ASN A 270 -15.23 38.96 11.81
CA ASN A 270 -15.12 40.24 12.53
C ASN A 270 -15.42 41.42 11.62
N ARG A 271 -14.94 41.42 10.38
CA ARG A 271 -15.19 42.51 9.44
C ARG A 271 -16.65 42.60 9.02
N TRP A 272 -17.35 41.48 8.91
CA TRP A 272 -18.78 41.47 8.65
C TRP A 272 -19.62 42.01 9.81
N LYS A 273 -19.23 41.74 11.07
CA LYS A 273 -19.86 42.38 12.22
C LYS A 273 -19.74 43.90 12.15
N TYR A 274 -18.59 44.42 11.72
CA TYR A 274 -18.41 45.86 11.50
C TYR A 274 -19.25 46.38 10.33
N PHE A 275 -19.30 45.66 9.20
CA PHE A 275 -20.09 46.06 8.04
C PHE A 275 -21.59 46.15 8.36
N ILE A 276 -22.18 45.11 8.96
CA ILE A 276 -23.59 45.12 9.38
C ILE A 276 -23.87 46.29 10.33
N ASN A 277 -23.03 46.48 11.35
CA ASN A 277 -23.23 47.54 12.34
C ASN A 277 -23.13 48.94 11.70
N LEU A 278 -22.28 49.13 10.69
CA LEU A 278 -22.15 50.38 9.94
C LEU A 278 -23.33 50.62 8.99
N SER A 279 -23.81 49.58 8.29
CA SER A 279 -24.98 49.69 7.41
C SER A 279 -26.25 50.04 8.20
N PHE A 280 -26.49 49.37 9.33
CA PHE A 280 -27.62 49.71 10.21
C PHE A 280 -27.50 51.10 10.84
N ALA A 281 -26.28 51.57 11.15
CA ALA A 281 -26.08 52.93 11.66
C ALA A 281 -26.37 54.00 10.60
N ALA A 282 -25.93 53.77 9.35
CA ALA A 282 -26.21 54.67 8.23
C ALA A 282 -27.71 54.73 7.90
N ASP A 283 -28.42 53.60 7.89
CA ASP A 283 -29.87 53.56 7.66
C ASP A 283 -30.65 54.32 8.75
N VAL A 284 -30.16 54.35 9.99
CA VAL A 284 -30.79 55.08 11.11
C VAL A 284 -30.53 56.60 11.00
N GLU A 285 -29.33 57.02 10.57
CA GLU A 285 -29.02 58.44 10.34
C GLU A 285 -29.78 59.01 9.14
N ASP A 286 -29.93 58.26 8.05
CA ASP A 286 -30.72 58.67 6.88
C ASP A 286 -32.21 58.81 7.25
N LEU A 287 -32.77 57.89 8.06
CA LEU A 287 -34.15 58.01 8.57
C LEU A 287 -34.35 59.22 9.48
N ALA A 288 -33.34 59.61 10.27
CA ALA A 288 -33.42 60.79 11.13
C ALA A 288 -33.34 62.11 10.32
N SER A 289 -32.59 62.11 9.20
CA SER A 289 -32.44 63.29 8.33
C SER A 289 -33.67 63.62 7.48
N VAL A 290 -34.53 62.63 7.20
CA VAL A 290 -35.78 62.80 6.44
C VAL A 290 -36.93 63.34 7.32
N SER A 291 -36.75 63.42 8.63
CA SER A 291 -37.76 63.89 9.59
C SER A 291 -37.67 65.38 10.00
N ASN A 292 -36.91 66.21 9.28
CA ASN A 292 -36.84 67.68 9.50
C ASN A 292 -37.30 68.49 8.28
#